data_AF-A0AAW5DYX3-F1
#
_entry.id   AF-A0AAW5DYX3-F1
#
_cell.length_a   1.000
_cell.length_b   1.000
_cell.length_c   1.000
_cell.angle_alpha   90.00
_cell.angle_beta   90.00
_cell.angle_gamma   90.00
#
_symmetry.space_group_name_H-M   'P 1'
#
loop_
_entity.id
_entity.type
_entity.pdbx_description
1 polymer ?
#
loop_
_entity_poly.entity_id
_entity_poly.type
_entity_poly.pdbx_seq_one_letter_code
_entity_poly.pdbx_strand_id
1 'polypeptide(L)' 'MGNMLFQKARETVAIAKQAVNGQGNTSPDDAISVAKNALSSAYANSTTAEKVQLRELQNKLDQLQ' A
#
# COMPACT_ATOMS: atom_id res chain seq x y z
N MET A 1 15.39 5.84 -12.98
CA MET A 1 14.11 5.18 -13.31
C MET A 1 13.48 4.73 -12.01
N GLY A 2 12.53 5.52 -11.47
CA GLY A 2 11.89 5.21 -10.19
C GLY A 2 10.89 4.08 -10.36
N ASN A 3 10.84 3.17 -9.40
CA ASN A 3 9.96 2.00 -9.44
C ASN A 3 8.50 2.46 -9.29
N MET A 4 7.77 2.56 -10.41
CA MET A 4 6.39 3.05 -10.45
C MET A 4 5.47 2.20 -9.57
N LEU A 5 5.73 0.90 -9.47
CA LEU A 5 4.97 -0.01 -8.61
C LEU A 5 5.18 0.32 -7.13
N PHE A 6 6.42 0.64 -6.74
CA PHE A 6 6.72 1.06 -5.37
C PHE A 6 6.01 2.37 -5.01
N GLN A 7 6.00 3.35 -5.92
CA GLN A 7 5.29 4.62 -5.71
C GLN A 7 3.77 4.38 -5.57
N LYS A 8 3.19 3.55 -6.45
CA LYS A 8 1.78 3.18 -6.41
C LYS A 8 1.39 2.43 -5.12
N ALA A 9 2.25 1.55 -4.64
CA ALA A 9 2.04 0.86 -3.36
C ALA A 9 2.01 1.85 -2.18
N ARG A 10 2.90 2.84 -2.16
CA ARG A 10 2.89 3.89 -1.14
C ARG A 10 1.61 4.74 -1.18
N GLU A 11 1.20 5.14 -2.37
CA GLU A 11 0.00 5.97 -2.58
C GLU A 11 -1.27 5.23 -2.13
N THR A 12 -1.45 3.99 -2.58
CA THR A 12 -2.63 3.18 -2.21
C THR A 12 -2.71 2.89 -0.71
N VAL A 13 -1.57 2.66 -0.03
CA VAL A 13 -1.54 2.54 1.44
C VAL A 13 -1.92 3.86 2.14
N ALA A 14 -1.54 5.01 1.58
CA ALA A 14 -1.96 6.30 2.11
C ALA A 14 -3.47 6.50 1.93
N ILE A 15 -4.03 6.14 0.78
CA ILE A 15 -5.49 6.18 0.52
C ILE A 15 -6.23 5.26 1.49
N ALA A 16 -5.73 4.04 1.73
CA ALA A 16 -6.33 3.12 2.71
C ALA A 16 -6.36 3.71 4.12
N LYS A 17 -5.28 4.35 4.56
CA LYS A 17 -5.23 5.06 5.85
C LYS A 17 -6.26 6.20 5.93
N GLN A 18 -6.37 6.97 4.86
CA GLN A 18 -7.32 8.07 4.79
C GLN A 18 -8.76 7.54 4.83
N ALA A 19 -9.08 6.48 4.07
CA ALA A 19 -10.39 5.84 4.06
C ALA A 19 -10.80 5.30 5.44
N VAL A 20 -9.88 4.65 6.16
CA VAL A 20 -10.13 4.14 7.53
C VAL A 20 -10.38 5.27 8.53
N ASN A 21 -9.72 6.42 8.34
CA ASN A 21 -9.94 7.62 9.14
C ASN A 21 -11.22 8.41 8.74
N GLY A 22 -12.05 7.87 7.83
CA GLY A 22 -13.24 8.56 7.31
C GLY A 22 -12.93 9.73 6.38
N GLN A 23 -11.67 9.88 5.95
CA GLN A 23 -11.19 10.91 5.05
C GLN A 23 -11.07 10.32 3.64
N GLY A 24 -12.19 10.03 2.96
CA GLY A 24 -12.11 9.46 1.62
C GLY A 24 -13.47 9.14 1.03
N ASN A 25 -13.49 8.89 -0.28
CA ASN A 25 -14.71 8.57 -1.02
C ASN A 25 -14.83 7.08 -1.36
N THR A 26 -14.01 6.23 -0.73
CA THR A 26 -13.91 4.79 -0.97
C THR A 26 -14.04 4.05 0.35
N SER A 27 -14.69 2.89 0.33
CA SER A 27 -14.79 2.03 1.50
C SER A 27 -13.40 1.67 2.02
N PRO A 28 -13.18 1.64 3.34
CA PRO A 28 -11.89 1.23 3.91
C PRO A 28 -11.47 -0.17 3.45
N ASP A 29 -12.42 -1.12 3.38
CA ASP A 29 -12.16 -2.50 2.92
C ASP A 29 -11.68 -2.57 1.45
N ASP A 30 -12.31 -1.82 0.56
CA ASP A 30 -11.91 -1.70 -0.84
C ASP A 30 -10.52 -1.07 -0.97
N ALA A 31 -10.27 0.01 -0.24
CA ALA A 31 -8.99 0.71 -0.26
C ALA A 31 -7.85 -0.18 0.27
N ILE A 32 -8.11 -0.94 1.35
CA ILE A 32 -7.16 -1.91 1.90
C ILE A 32 -6.89 -3.03 0.88
N SER A 33 -7.93 -3.57 0.23
CA SER A 33 -7.78 -4.61 -0.80
C SER A 33 -6.94 -4.15 -1.99
N VAL A 34 -7.15 -2.91 -2.46
CA VAL A 34 -6.34 -2.29 -3.52
C VAL A 34 -4.89 -2.12 -3.07
N ALA A 35 -4.66 -1.63 -1.85
CA ALA A 35 -3.32 -1.44 -1.31
C ALA A 35 -2.56 -2.77 -1.16
N LYS A 36 -3.22 -3.87 -0.74
CA LYS A 36 -2.62 -5.21 -0.69
C LYS A 36 -2.17 -5.70 -2.05
N ASN A 37 -3.01 -5.53 -3.08
CA ASN A 37 -2.65 -5.90 -4.45
C ASN A 37 -1.48 -5.09 -5.01
N ALA A 38 -1.47 -3.78 -4.76
CA ALA A 38 -0.37 -2.90 -5.17
C ALA A 38 0.94 -3.27 -4.46
N LEU A 39 0.91 -3.54 -3.15
CA LEU A 39 2.06 -4.00 -2.38
C LEU A 39 2.61 -5.32 -2.91
N SER A 40 1.75 -6.30 -3.19
CA SER A 40 2.16 -7.60 -3.74
C SER A 40 2.84 -7.44 -5.10
N SER A 41 2.26 -6.62 -5.98
CA SER A 41 2.82 -6.32 -7.31
C SER A 41 4.17 -5.61 -7.22
N ALA A 42 4.28 -4.63 -6.32
CA ALA A 42 5.53 -3.92 -6.08
C ALA A 42 6.60 -4.85 -5.51
N TYR A 43 6.25 -5.70 -4.55
CA TYR A 43 7.19 -6.60 -3.89
C TYR A 43 7.82 -7.60 -4.86
N ALA A 44 7.06 -8.09 -5.84
CA ALA A 44 7.57 -8.95 -6.90
C ALA A 44 8.60 -8.25 -7.81
N ASN A 45 8.48 -6.93 -7.99
CA ASN A 45 9.25 -6.12 -8.95
C ASN A 45 10.20 -5.10 -8.27
N SER A 46 10.49 -5.28 -6.99
CA SER A 46 11.32 -4.38 -6.19
C SER A 46 12.67 -5.00 -5.84
N THR A 47 13.66 -4.15 -5.63
CA THR A 47 14.97 -4.52 -5.07
C THR A 47 14.85 -4.95 -3.61
N THR A 48 15.87 -5.60 -3.05
CA THR A 48 15.89 -6.01 -1.64
C THR A 48 15.65 -4.82 -0.68
N ALA A 49 16.23 -3.66 -0.98
CA ALA A 49 16.03 -2.45 -0.18
C ALA A 49 14.57 -1.95 -0.21
N GLU A 50 13.95 -1.92 -1.39
CA GLU A 50 12.55 -1.53 -1.55
C GLU A 50 11.60 -2.57 -0.92
N LYS A 51 11.91 -3.87 -1.00
CA LYS A 51 11.13 -4.94 -0.35
C LYS A 51 11.03 -4.75 1.17
N VAL A 52 12.09 -4.27 1.81
CA VAL A 52 12.06 -3.92 3.25
C VAL A 52 11.03 -2.82 3.51
N GLN A 53 11.06 -1.74 2.72
CA GLN A 53 10.12 -0.63 2.86
C GLN A 53 8.68 -1.07 2.56
N LEU A 54 8.46 -1.91 1.54
CA LEU A 54 7.14 -2.47 1.20
C LEU A 54 6.60 -3.35 2.34
N ARG A 55 7.45 -4.13 3.00
CA ARG A 55 7.04 -4.95 4.14
C ARG A 55 6.60 -4.09 5.33
N GLU A 56 7.27 -2.98 5.59
CA GLU A 56 6.82 -2.02 6.62
C GLU A 56 5.47 -1.39 6.27
N LEU A 57 5.23 -1.08 4.99
CA LEU A 57 3.95 -0.57 4.53
C LEU A 57 2.84 -1.61 4.66
N GLN A 58 3.13 -2.88 4.35
CA GLN A 58 2.20 -3.99 4.54
C GLN A 58 1.82 -4.16 6.00
N ASN A 59 2.78 -4.13 6.93
CA ASN A 59 2.49 -4.20 8.37
C ASN A 59 1.61 -3.03 8.83
N LYS A 60 1.88 -1.82 8.34
CA LYS A 60 1.06 -0.63 8.63
C LYS A 60 -0.35 -0.73 8.06
N LEU A 61 -0.52 -1.44 6.96
CA LEU A 61 -1.83 -1.66 6.33
C LEU A 61 -2.64 -2.72 7.08
N ASP A 62 -1.97 -3.78 7.55
CA ASP A 62 -2.57 -4.87 8.32
C ASP A 62 -3.12 -4.38 9.67
N GLN A 63 -2.45 -3.40 10.29
CA GLN A 63 -2.91 -2.72 11.50
C GLN A 63 -4.19 -1.87 11.33
N LEU A 64 -4.67 -1.67 10.10
CA LEU A 64 -5.86 -0.87 9.81
C LEU A 64 -7.12 -1.73 9.57
N GLN A 65 -6.97 -3.05 9.55
CA GLN A 65 -8.09 -4.00 9.56
C GLN A 65 -8.46 -4.40 10.98
#